data_AF-A0A1E5JSR3-F1
#
_entry.id   AF-A0A1E5JSR3-F1
#
_cell.length_a   1.000
_cell.length_b   1.000
_cell.length_c   1.000
_cell.angle_alpha   90.00
_cell.angle_beta   90.00
_cell.angle_gamma   90.00
#
_symmetry.space_group_name_H-M   'P 1'
#
loop_
_entity.id
_entity.type
_entity.pdbx_description
1 polymer ?
#
loop_
_entity_poly.entity_id
_entity_poly.type
_entity_poly.pdbx_seq_one_letter_code
_entity_poly.pdbx_strand_id
1 'polypeptide(L)'
;MSEDKLIFIREFGKELHQCGSHWGKNVDLSGAGPIKVYTGEESWIESAIGGVIGLHGNEPGNGPAIIIKDIEHAGVDLLWTSGLIGCMALAILGADAEGKQDVFFCHARKYDGKNAIKTPGQPMKLAHDFVQSHNSIRVFWGTDFNFGVKDFSGPHKKNEAQMLLSRELGCWVRNTDCVIAKEFVFFLNWVLLKMEVREKHIDGFV
;
A
#
# COMPACT_ATOMS: atom_id res chain seq x y z
N MET A 1 0.25 -15.30 -19.93
CA MET A 1 -0.78 -14.75 -19.01
C MET A 1 -2.10 -15.35 -19.45
N SER A 2 -2.81 -16.06 -18.57
CA SER A 2 -4.12 -16.62 -18.95
C SER A 2 -5.13 -15.48 -19.13
N GLU A 3 -6.03 -15.62 -20.10
CA GLU A 3 -7.12 -14.67 -20.37
C GLU A 3 -7.96 -14.38 -19.12
N ASP A 4 -8.13 -15.38 -18.25
CA ASP A 4 -8.94 -15.29 -17.03
C ASP A 4 -8.44 -14.20 -16.05
N LYS A 5 -7.12 -14.01 -15.90
CA LYS A 5 -6.56 -12.97 -15.02
C LYS A 5 -6.72 -11.56 -15.59
N LEU A 6 -6.74 -11.42 -16.91
CA LEU A 6 -6.99 -10.14 -17.58
C LEU A 6 -8.46 -9.74 -17.52
N ILE A 7 -9.37 -10.72 -17.66
CA ILE A 7 -10.81 -10.53 -17.50
C ILE A 7 -11.13 -10.13 -16.05
N PHE A 8 -10.51 -10.80 -15.07
CA PHE A 8 -10.62 -10.43 -13.66
C PHE A 8 -10.30 -8.95 -13.41
N ILE A 9 -9.16 -8.45 -13.89
CA ILE A 9 -8.75 -7.04 -13.72
C ILE A 9 -9.73 -6.05 -14.39
N ARG A 10 -10.21 -6.38 -15.60
CA ARG A 10 -11.10 -5.51 -16.38
C ARG A 10 -12.50 -5.39 -15.80
N GLU A 11 -13.02 -6.47 -15.23
CA GLU A 11 -14.34 -6.48 -14.61
C GLU A 11 -14.26 -5.92 -13.18
N PHE A 12 -13.22 -6.23 -12.39
CA PHE A 12 -13.05 -5.67 -11.04
C PHE A 12 -12.84 -4.16 -11.00
N GLY A 13 -12.07 -3.60 -11.95
CA GLY A 13 -11.80 -2.16 -11.98
C GLY A 13 -13.07 -1.31 -12.08
N LYS A 14 -14.17 -1.87 -12.61
CA LYS A 14 -15.48 -1.20 -12.65
C LYS A 14 -16.24 -1.31 -11.32
N GLU A 15 -16.04 -2.38 -10.57
CA GLU A 15 -16.69 -2.62 -9.27
C GLU A 15 -16.02 -1.82 -8.13
N LEU A 16 -14.69 -1.62 -8.17
CA LEU A 16 -13.95 -0.84 -7.17
C LEU A 16 -14.44 0.62 -7.04
N HIS A 17 -14.91 1.22 -8.14
CA HIS A 17 -15.49 2.57 -8.14
C HIS A 17 -16.85 2.66 -7.39
N GLN A 18 -17.53 1.54 -7.14
CA GLN A 18 -18.84 1.49 -6.48
C GLN A 18 -18.76 1.18 -4.98
N CYS A 19 -17.57 0.92 -4.45
CA CYS A 19 -17.34 0.55 -3.04
C CYS A 19 -17.40 1.74 -2.05
N GLY A 20 -18.18 2.77 -2.34
CA GLY A 20 -18.30 3.95 -1.47
C GLY A 20 -19.16 3.76 -0.22
N SER A 21 -19.66 2.54 0.08
CA SER A 21 -20.63 2.35 1.18
C SER A 21 -20.85 0.91 1.69
N HIS A 22 -20.06 -0.11 1.31
CA HIS A 22 -20.49 -1.52 1.48
C HIS A 22 -19.66 -2.31 2.50
N TRP A 23 -20.14 -2.32 3.74
CA TRP A 23 -19.51 -3.01 4.85
C TRP A 23 -19.66 -4.53 4.72
N GLY A 24 -18.62 -5.20 4.23
CA GLY A 24 -18.47 -6.64 4.36
C GLY A 24 -18.44 -7.01 5.85
N LYS A 25 -19.48 -7.70 6.34
CA LYS A 25 -19.40 -8.38 7.63
C LYS A 25 -18.24 -9.37 7.58
N ASN A 26 -17.33 -9.28 8.55
CA ASN A 26 -16.26 -10.23 8.88
C ASN A 26 -14.87 -9.99 8.26
N VAL A 27 -14.32 -8.76 8.33
CA VAL A 27 -12.85 -8.64 8.42
C VAL A 27 -12.46 -8.96 9.86
N ASP A 28 -11.74 -10.07 10.05
CA ASP A 28 -11.18 -10.36 11.36
C ASP A 28 -9.98 -9.43 11.65
N LEU A 29 -10.29 -8.30 12.28
CA LEU A 29 -9.32 -7.33 12.79
C LEU A 29 -8.83 -7.68 14.20
N SER A 30 -9.25 -8.81 14.78
CA SER A 30 -8.88 -9.21 16.15
C SER A 30 -7.39 -9.54 16.30
N GLY A 31 -6.64 -9.59 15.19
CA GLY A 31 -5.25 -10.04 15.16
C GLY A 31 -5.10 -11.56 15.13
N ALA A 32 -6.20 -12.32 15.22
CA ALA A 32 -6.18 -13.77 15.04
C ALA A 32 -6.04 -14.16 13.55
N GLY A 33 -6.68 -13.41 12.65
CA GLY A 33 -6.55 -13.52 11.20
C GLY A 33 -5.22 -13.02 10.59
N PRO A 34 -5.15 -12.85 9.26
CA PRO A 34 -3.92 -12.44 8.56
C PRO A 34 -3.53 -10.99 8.79
N ILE A 35 -4.49 -10.12 9.14
CA ILE A 35 -4.24 -8.73 9.56
C ILE A 35 -3.80 -8.77 11.02
N LYS A 36 -2.53 -8.40 11.29
CA LYS A 36 -1.96 -8.44 12.65
C LYS A 36 -1.91 -7.09 13.33
N VAL A 37 -1.80 -6.02 12.54
CA VAL A 37 -1.70 -4.66 13.05
C VAL A 37 -2.56 -3.77 12.17
N TYR A 38 -3.37 -2.91 12.78
CA TYR A 38 -4.09 -1.86 12.07
C TYR A 38 -4.10 -0.55 12.86
N THR A 39 -4.33 0.54 12.16
CA THR A 39 -4.66 1.83 12.77
C THR A 39 -5.68 2.57 11.90
N GLY A 40 -6.39 3.53 12.49
CA GLY A 40 -7.55 4.18 11.89
C GLY A 40 -8.85 3.61 12.43
N GLU A 41 -9.97 4.18 11.97
CA GLU A 41 -11.29 3.65 12.30
C GLU A 41 -11.56 2.38 11.48
N GLU A 42 -12.20 1.38 12.08
CA GLU A 42 -12.60 0.16 11.36
C GLU A 42 -13.52 0.48 10.17
N SER A 43 -14.25 1.60 10.27
CA SER A 43 -15.09 2.17 9.21
C SER A 43 -14.35 2.52 7.92
N TRP A 44 -13.03 2.60 7.97
CA TRP A 44 -12.19 2.93 6.83
C TRP A 44 -11.66 1.69 6.10
N ILE A 45 -12.04 0.48 6.51
CA ILE A 45 -11.61 -0.78 5.89
C ILE A 45 -12.78 -1.41 5.12
N GLU A 46 -12.60 -1.58 3.82
CA GLU A 46 -13.55 -2.16 2.87
C GLU A 46 -13.12 -3.58 2.49
N SER A 47 -14.06 -4.53 2.41
CA SER A 47 -13.78 -5.96 2.17
C SER A 47 -14.96 -6.73 1.58
N ALA A 48 -15.98 -6.04 1.08
CA ALA A 48 -17.17 -6.67 0.50
C ALA A 48 -16.84 -7.63 -0.65
N ILE A 49 -15.65 -7.49 -1.23
CA ILE A 49 -15.18 -8.34 -2.29
C ILE A 49 -14.14 -9.33 -1.74
N GLY A 50 -14.41 -10.62 -1.90
CA GLY A 50 -13.51 -11.68 -1.45
C GLY A 50 -12.10 -11.52 -2.03
N GLY A 51 -11.08 -11.67 -1.19
CA GLY A 51 -9.67 -11.50 -1.56
C GLY A 51 -9.23 -10.04 -1.69
N VAL A 52 -10.07 -9.05 -1.36
CA VAL A 52 -9.74 -7.63 -1.48
C VAL A 52 -9.83 -6.91 -0.14
N ILE A 53 -8.85 -6.06 0.13
CA ILE A 53 -8.89 -5.10 1.23
C ILE A 53 -8.75 -3.68 0.69
N GLY A 54 -9.76 -2.86 0.93
CA GLY A 54 -9.80 -1.44 0.62
C GLY A 54 -9.50 -0.60 1.85
N LEU A 55 -8.69 0.45 1.70
CA LEU A 55 -8.48 1.47 2.72
C LEU A 55 -9.06 2.80 2.25
N HIS A 56 -10.16 3.23 2.85
CA HIS A 56 -10.90 4.40 2.40
C HIS A 56 -10.30 5.71 2.93
N GLY A 57 -10.20 6.70 2.05
CA GLY A 57 -9.48 7.96 2.29
C GLY A 57 -10.32 9.23 2.40
N ASN A 58 -11.64 9.12 2.25
CA ASN A 58 -12.49 10.31 2.18
C ASN A 58 -12.65 10.99 3.54
N GLU A 59 -12.41 10.28 4.64
CA GLU A 59 -12.50 10.83 5.99
C GLU A 59 -11.24 11.65 6.37
N PRO A 60 -11.41 12.84 6.96
CA PRO A 60 -10.29 13.65 7.43
C PRO A 60 -9.65 13.03 8.68
N GLY A 61 -8.33 12.84 8.67
CA GLY A 61 -7.61 12.29 9.83
C GLY A 61 -6.19 11.84 9.51
N ASN A 62 -5.64 10.98 10.38
CA ASN A 62 -4.35 10.33 10.14
C ASN A 62 -4.44 9.27 9.04
N GLY A 63 -5.65 8.80 8.71
CA GLY A 63 -5.91 7.78 7.70
C GLY A 63 -5.64 6.35 8.19
N PRO A 64 -6.17 5.33 7.50
CA PRO A 64 -5.99 3.94 7.88
C PRO A 64 -4.64 3.36 7.45
N ALA A 65 -4.15 2.38 8.21
CA ALA A 65 -3.08 1.50 7.79
C ALA A 65 -3.27 0.08 8.33
N ILE A 66 -2.75 -0.90 7.60
CA ILE A 66 -2.76 -2.32 7.96
C ILE A 66 -1.40 -2.96 7.71
N ILE A 67 -1.08 -3.99 8.50
CA ILE A 67 -0.02 -4.96 8.21
C ILE A 67 -0.67 -6.33 8.06
N ILE A 68 -0.48 -6.94 6.89
CA ILE A 68 -0.89 -8.31 6.61
C ILE A 68 0.38 -9.16 6.61
N LYS A 69 0.36 -10.19 7.45
CA LYS A 69 1.47 -11.14 7.53
C LYS A 69 1.28 -12.33 6.62
N ASP A 70 2.40 -12.92 6.21
CA ASP A 70 2.41 -14.15 5.41
C ASP A 70 1.46 -14.05 4.21
N ILE A 71 1.72 -13.06 3.35
CA ILE A 71 0.80 -12.65 2.29
C ILE A 71 0.50 -13.78 1.29
N GLU A 72 1.40 -14.76 1.17
CA GLU A 72 1.23 -15.95 0.35
C GLU A 72 0.06 -16.83 0.83
N HIS A 73 -0.18 -16.85 2.14
CA HIS A 73 -1.21 -17.67 2.79
C HIS A 73 -2.37 -16.84 3.36
N ALA A 74 -2.31 -15.51 3.26
CA ALA A 74 -3.30 -14.60 3.83
C ALA A 74 -4.67 -14.66 3.15
N GLY A 75 -4.78 -15.22 1.95
CA GLY A 75 -6.02 -15.21 1.16
C GLY A 75 -6.44 -13.82 0.70
N VAL A 76 -5.46 -12.92 0.55
CA VAL A 76 -5.66 -11.55 0.04
C VAL A 76 -4.91 -11.42 -1.29
N ASP A 77 -5.63 -11.05 -2.34
CA ASP A 77 -5.10 -10.91 -3.69
C ASP A 77 -4.78 -9.45 -4.02
N LEU A 78 -5.56 -8.52 -3.46
CA LEU A 78 -5.57 -7.13 -3.88
C LEU A 78 -5.76 -6.19 -2.69
N LEU A 79 -4.93 -5.15 -2.64
CA LEU A 79 -5.10 -4.00 -1.76
C LEU A 79 -5.44 -2.77 -2.59
N TRP A 80 -6.40 -1.97 -2.13
CA TRP A 80 -6.86 -0.82 -2.89
C TRP A 80 -7.15 0.38 -2.01
N THR A 81 -6.98 1.57 -2.58
CA THR A 81 -7.46 2.80 -1.98
C THR A 81 -7.85 3.82 -3.05
N SER A 82 -8.84 4.64 -2.76
CA SER A 82 -9.30 5.75 -3.61
C SER A 82 -9.13 7.10 -2.90
N GLY A 83 -9.30 8.18 -3.67
CA GLY A 83 -9.32 9.53 -3.11
C GLY A 83 -7.94 10.06 -2.71
N LEU A 84 -6.89 9.75 -3.47
CA LEU A 84 -5.52 10.23 -3.24
C LEU A 84 -5.28 11.71 -3.59
N ILE A 85 -6.33 12.48 -3.47
CA ILE A 85 -6.40 13.90 -3.74
C ILE A 85 -5.85 14.63 -2.50
N GLY A 86 -4.55 14.95 -2.51
CA GLY A 86 -3.87 15.52 -1.34
C GLY A 86 -3.55 14.49 -0.24
N CYS A 87 -3.88 13.22 -0.45
CA CYS A 87 -3.43 12.09 0.36
C CYS A 87 -2.34 11.31 -0.38
N MET A 88 -1.64 10.43 0.32
CA MET A 88 -0.70 9.50 -0.27
C MET A 88 -1.06 8.06 0.14
N ALA A 89 -0.75 7.12 -0.74
CA ALA A 89 -0.82 5.70 -0.49
C ALA A 89 0.59 5.13 -0.40
N LEU A 90 0.80 4.19 0.52
CA LEU A 90 2.01 3.35 0.54
C LEU A 90 1.60 1.88 0.53
N ALA A 91 2.31 1.08 -0.25
CA ALA A 91 2.40 -0.36 -0.11
C ALA A 91 3.86 -0.73 0.06
N ILE A 92 4.23 -1.34 1.19
CA ILE A 92 5.59 -1.74 1.50
C ILE A 92 5.60 -3.26 1.65
N LEU A 93 6.41 -3.92 0.83
CA LEU A 93 6.71 -5.35 1.00
C LEU A 93 8.02 -5.50 1.77
N GLY A 94 8.08 -6.54 2.60
CA GLY A 94 9.28 -6.91 3.31
C GLY A 94 9.24 -8.36 3.78
N ALA A 95 10.41 -8.99 3.86
CA ALA A 95 10.58 -10.30 4.46
C ALA A 95 10.73 -10.16 5.98
N ASP A 96 9.94 -10.88 6.77
CA ASP A 96 10.07 -10.94 8.22
C ASP A 96 11.32 -11.75 8.65
N ALA A 97 11.51 -11.91 9.96
CA ALA A 97 12.64 -12.67 10.51
C ALA A 97 12.61 -14.17 10.16
N GLU A 98 11.44 -14.71 9.78
CA GLU A 98 11.25 -16.10 9.34
C GLU A 98 11.38 -16.24 7.81
N GLY A 99 11.59 -15.13 7.10
CA GLY A 99 11.67 -15.08 5.64
C GLY A 99 10.32 -15.01 4.94
N LYS A 100 9.21 -14.90 5.68
CA LYS A 100 7.87 -14.76 5.10
C LYS A 100 7.66 -13.34 4.58
N GLN A 101 6.94 -13.21 3.48
CA GLN A 101 6.60 -11.91 2.94
C GLN A 101 5.40 -11.32 3.69
N ASP A 102 5.59 -10.13 4.23
CA ASP A 102 4.57 -9.31 4.85
C ASP A 102 4.32 -8.06 3.98
N VAL A 103 3.15 -7.45 4.12
CA VAL A 103 2.83 -6.18 3.48
C VAL A 103 2.28 -5.18 4.49
N PHE A 104 2.83 -3.98 4.47
CA PHE A 104 2.22 -2.80 5.04
C PHE A 104 1.47 -2.03 3.95
N PHE A 105 0.24 -1.63 4.21
CA PHE A 105 -0.56 -0.83 3.29
C PHE A 105 -1.28 0.28 4.02
N CYS A 106 -1.28 1.49 3.45
CA CYS A 106 -1.95 2.63 4.06
C CYS A 106 -2.46 3.65 3.06
N HIS A 107 -3.43 4.42 3.53
CA HIS A 107 -3.88 5.68 2.94
C HIS A 107 -3.79 6.75 4.02
N ALA A 108 -3.07 7.86 3.78
CA ALA A 108 -3.03 8.95 4.76
C ALA A 108 -2.92 10.34 4.13
N ARG A 109 -3.48 11.34 4.81
CA ARG A 109 -3.34 12.76 4.44
C ARG A 109 -2.04 13.38 4.94
N LYS A 110 -1.51 12.91 6.06
CA LYS A 110 -0.46 13.59 6.84
C LYS A 110 0.82 12.77 6.95
N TYR A 111 1.48 12.57 5.82
CA TYR A 111 2.87 12.07 5.80
C TYR A 111 3.88 13.16 6.20
N ASP A 112 3.45 14.42 6.15
CA ASP A 112 4.22 15.64 6.36
C ASP A 112 4.08 16.23 7.78
N GLY A 113 3.32 15.57 8.66
CA GLY A 113 3.16 16.00 10.04
C GLY A 113 4.51 16.05 10.76
N LYS A 114 4.77 17.13 11.53
CA LYS A 114 5.96 17.19 12.40
C LYS A 114 5.97 15.97 13.32
N ASN A 115 7.03 15.16 13.25
CA ASN A 115 7.19 13.92 14.02
C ASN A 115 6.24 12.76 13.65
N ALA A 116 5.82 12.65 12.39
CA ALA A 116 4.93 11.57 11.93
C ALA A 116 5.47 10.16 12.27
N ILE A 117 6.78 9.96 12.20
CA ILE A 117 7.46 8.70 12.57
C ILE A 117 7.67 8.51 14.07
N LYS A 118 7.29 9.46 14.92
CA LYS A 118 7.40 9.35 16.39
C LYS A 118 6.04 9.32 17.08
N THR A 119 4.96 9.58 16.34
CA THR A 119 3.62 9.68 16.91
C THR A 119 2.95 8.31 16.87
N PRO A 120 2.59 7.71 18.02
CA PRO A 120 1.87 6.44 18.06
C PRO A 120 0.55 6.50 17.28
N GLY A 121 0.19 5.40 16.61
CA GLY A 121 -1.06 5.33 15.82
C GLY A 121 -1.05 6.14 14.52
N GLN A 122 0.09 6.69 14.10
CA GLN A 122 0.21 7.26 12.75
C GLN A 122 0.68 6.20 11.75
N PRO A 123 0.10 6.16 10.53
CA PRO A 123 0.55 5.28 9.47
C PRO A 123 2.06 5.37 9.19
N MET A 124 2.67 6.55 9.31
CA MET A 124 4.11 6.71 9.09
C MET A 124 4.99 6.11 10.18
N LYS A 125 4.55 6.12 11.43
CA LYS A 125 5.23 5.38 12.51
C LYS A 125 5.22 3.88 12.20
N LEU A 126 4.06 3.35 11.83
CA LEU A 126 3.91 1.93 11.47
C LEU A 126 4.73 1.55 10.24
N ALA A 127 4.73 2.39 9.20
CA ALA A 127 5.54 2.18 8.00
C ALA A 127 7.04 2.16 8.33
N HIS A 128 7.51 3.11 9.15
CA HIS A 128 8.89 3.15 9.62
C HIS A 128 9.24 1.89 10.39
N ASP A 129 8.43 1.49 11.37
CA ASP A 129 8.68 0.30 12.19
C ASP A 129 8.68 -0.97 11.33
N PHE A 130 7.78 -1.07 10.36
CA PHE A 130 7.76 -2.15 9.39
C PHE A 130 9.09 -2.22 8.61
N VAL A 131 9.60 -1.10 8.10
CA VAL A 131 10.87 -1.07 7.38
C VAL A 131 12.05 -1.46 8.28
N GLN A 132 12.04 -1.07 9.55
CA GLN A 132 13.12 -1.42 10.48
C GLN A 132 13.09 -2.89 10.91
N SER A 133 11.93 -3.55 10.89
CA SER A 133 11.78 -4.94 11.32
C SER A 133 11.83 -5.97 10.20
N HIS A 134 11.85 -5.54 8.93
CA HIS A 134 11.84 -6.44 7.77
C HIS A 134 13.06 -6.23 6.88
N ASN A 135 13.41 -7.27 6.14
CA ASN A 135 14.45 -7.26 5.12
C ASN A 135 13.84 -7.18 3.71
N SER A 136 14.68 -7.06 2.68
CA SER A 136 14.26 -7.07 1.27
C SER A 136 13.13 -6.08 0.95
N ILE A 137 13.22 -4.89 1.54
CA ILE A 137 12.17 -3.86 1.49
C ILE A 137 11.94 -3.37 0.07
N ARG A 138 10.68 -3.31 -0.34
CA ARG A 138 10.25 -2.60 -1.55
C ARG A 138 9.04 -1.71 -1.29
N VAL A 139 9.22 -0.41 -1.55
CA VAL A 139 8.19 0.62 -1.31
C VAL A 139 7.56 1.04 -2.63
N PHE A 140 6.25 0.85 -2.73
CA PHE A 140 5.39 1.40 -3.76
C PHE A 140 4.54 2.51 -3.17
N TRP A 141 4.32 3.57 -3.92
CA TRP A 141 3.70 4.76 -3.36
C TRP A 141 2.98 5.58 -4.43
N GLY A 142 2.02 6.41 -4.03
CA GLY A 142 1.28 7.20 -5.00
C GLY A 142 0.46 8.33 -4.38
N THR A 143 0.21 9.36 -5.18
CA THR A 143 -0.66 10.49 -4.87
C THR A 143 -1.06 11.21 -6.16
N ASP A 144 -2.16 11.95 -6.15
CA ASP A 144 -2.53 12.86 -7.24
C ASP A 144 -1.70 14.15 -7.14
N PHE A 145 -0.45 14.10 -7.61
CA PHE A 145 0.47 15.25 -7.61
C PHE A 145 -0.02 16.47 -8.39
N ASN A 146 -1.00 16.27 -9.29
CA ASN A 146 -1.54 17.32 -10.14
C ASN A 146 -2.78 17.98 -9.52
N PHE A 147 -3.29 17.47 -8.40
CA PHE A 147 -4.42 18.08 -7.73
C PHE A 147 -4.10 19.49 -7.21
N GLY A 148 -4.96 20.44 -7.59
CA GLY A 148 -4.85 21.84 -7.17
C GLY A 148 -3.64 22.59 -7.72
N VAL A 149 -2.87 22.00 -8.63
CA VAL A 149 -1.70 22.63 -9.25
C VAL A 149 -2.09 23.26 -10.58
N LYS A 150 -1.81 24.55 -10.76
CA LYS A 150 -2.08 25.27 -12.02
C LYS A 150 -0.97 25.11 -13.07
N ASP A 151 0.22 24.65 -12.68
CA ASP A 151 1.44 24.61 -13.52
C ASP A 151 2.16 23.23 -13.49
N PHE A 152 3.25 23.10 -14.26
CA PHE A 152 4.13 21.91 -14.37
C PHE A 152 4.92 21.53 -13.10
N SER A 153 4.43 21.84 -11.88
CA SER A 153 5.18 21.56 -10.63
C SER A 153 5.08 20.11 -10.15
N GLY A 154 4.26 19.27 -10.80
CA GLY A 154 4.05 17.86 -10.43
C GLY A 154 5.36 17.06 -10.27
N PRO A 155 6.31 17.13 -11.23
CA PRO A 155 7.61 16.47 -11.11
C PRO A 155 8.44 16.92 -9.89
N HIS A 156 8.39 18.20 -9.54
CA HIS A 156 9.11 18.72 -8.38
C HIS A 156 8.51 18.18 -7.07
N LYS A 157 7.18 18.24 -6.92
CA LYS A 157 6.47 17.68 -5.76
C LYS A 157 6.70 16.18 -5.61
N LYS A 158 6.76 15.45 -6.72
CA LYS A 158 7.13 14.03 -6.73
C LYS A 158 8.53 13.82 -6.14
N ASN A 159 9.53 14.57 -6.58
CA ASN A 159 10.90 14.43 -6.06
C ASN A 159 10.98 14.78 -4.56
N GLU A 160 10.31 15.85 -4.12
CA GLU A 160 10.26 16.21 -2.69
C GLU A 160 9.62 15.10 -1.84
N ALA A 161 8.49 14.55 -2.29
CA ALA A 161 7.82 13.46 -1.61
C ALA A 161 8.69 12.18 -1.57
N GLN A 162 9.40 11.86 -2.65
CA GLN A 162 10.32 10.73 -2.70
C GLN A 162 11.47 10.87 -1.69
N MET A 163 12.07 12.06 -1.61
CA MET A 163 13.14 12.36 -0.65
C MET A 163 12.64 12.29 0.79
N LEU A 164 11.45 12.87 1.04
CA LEU A 164 10.82 12.82 2.36
C LEU A 164 10.57 11.37 2.78
N LEU A 165 9.90 10.58 1.94
CA LEU A 165 9.63 9.17 2.22
C LEU A 165 10.92 8.39 2.47
N SER A 166 11.96 8.60 1.65
CA SER A 166 13.23 7.90 1.82
C SER A 166 13.88 8.22 3.17
N ARG A 167 13.84 9.50 3.57
CA ARG A 167 14.37 9.94 4.87
C ARG A 167 13.57 9.38 6.04
N GLU A 168 12.24 9.52 6.01
CA GLU A 168 11.37 9.16 7.13
C GLU A 168 11.29 7.64 7.31
N LEU A 169 11.25 6.86 6.22
CA LEU A 169 11.24 5.39 6.30
C LEU A 169 12.62 4.82 6.63
N GLY A 170 13.70 5.54 6.35
CA GLY A 170 15.07 5.06 6.53
C GLY A 170 15.52 4.05 5.47
N CYS A 171 14.87 4.05 4.29
CA CYS A 171 15.22 3.20 3.16
C CYS A 171 15.07 3.97 1.83
N TRP A 172 15.76 3.53 0.77
CA TRP A 172 15.62 4.18 -0.54
C TRP A 172 14.25 3.90 -1.19
N VAL A 173 13.44 4.94 -1.37
CA VAL A 173 12.16 4.86 -2.09
C VAL A 173 12.40 5.22 -3.55
N ARG A 174 12.01 4.34 -4.47
CA ARG A 174 12.28 4.54 -5.91
C ARG A 174 11.22 5.43 -6.54
N ASN A 175 11.67 6.35 -7.40
CA ASN A 175 10.79 7.16 -8.23
C ASN A 175 10.03 6.34 -9.28
N THR A 176 10.53 5.17 -9.65
CA THR A 176 9.93 4.25 -10.63
C THR A 176 8.83 3.37 -10.05
N ASP A 177 8.76 3.22 -8.73
CA ASP A 177 7.67 2.52 -8.03
C ASP A 177 6.55 3.50 -7.60
N CYS A 178 6.60 4.74 -8.11
CA CYS A 178 5.61 5.78 -7.87
C CYS A 178 4.47 5.70 -8.90
N VAL A 179 3.23 5.67 -8.43
CA VAL A 179 2.01 5.72 -9.25
C VAL A 179 1.34 7.09 -9.09
N ILE A 180 1.21 7.83 -10.20
CA ILE A 180 0.48 9.11 -10.21
C ILE A 180 -0.98 8.80 -10.53
N ALA A 181 -1.82 8.73 -9.51
CA ALA A 181 -3.21 8.36 -9.67
C ALA A 181 -4.07 8.86 -8.51
N LYS A 182 -5.38 9.02 -8.78
CA LYS A 182 -6.41 9.30 -7.78
C LYS A 182 -6.78 8.08 -6.95
N GLU A 183 -6.35 6.91 -7.40
CA GLU A 183 -6.58 5.60 -6.80
C GLU A 183 -5.29 4.79 -6.88
N PHE A 184 -5.08 3.90 -5.92
CA PHE A 184 -3.91 3.04 -5.88
C PHE A 184 -4.35 1.61 -5.65
N VAL A 185 -4.02 0.75 -6.61
CA VAL A 185 -4.34 -0.68 -6.59
C VAL A 185 -3.03 -1.45 -6.55
N PHE A 186 -2.93 -2.38 -5.61
CA PHE A 186 -1.75 -3.18 -5.33
C PHE A 186 -2.09 -4.67 -5.36
N PHE A 187 -1.61 -5.36 -6.39
CA PHE A 187 -1.83 -6.79 -6.58
C PHE A 187 -0.71 -7.60 -5.91
N LEU A 188 -1.00 -8.27 -4.80
CA LEU A 188 0.00 -9.00 -4.01
C LEU A 188 0.65 -10.12 -4.82
N ASN A 189 -0.18 -10.98 -5.41
CA ASN A 189 0.27 -12.13 -6.20
C ASN A 189 1.14 -11.74 -7.41
N TRP A 190 0.91 -10.58 -8.03
CA TRP A 190 1.71 -10.17 -9.18
C TRP A 190 3.08 -9.62 -8.78
N VAL A 191 3.15 -8.94 -7.64
CA VAL A 191 4.42 -8.42 -7.15
C VAL A 191 5.33 -9.56 -6.70
N LEU A 192 4.79 -10.56 -6.00
CA LEU A 192 5.50 -11.79 -5.64
C LEU A 192 6.07 -12.50 -6.86
N LEU A 193 5.26 -12.73 -7.90
CA LEU A 193 5.73 -13.34 -9.16
C LEU A 193 6.88 -12.54 -9.80
N LYS A 194 6.83 -11.21 -9.75
CA LYS A 194 7.92 -10.36 -10.26
C LYS A 194 9.17 -10.42 -9.37
N MET A 195 9.04 -10.69 -8.07
CA MET A 195 10.17 -10.86 -7.15
C MET A 195 10.87 -12.19 -7.38
N GLU A 196 10.15 -13.31 -7.47
CA GLU A 196 10.74 -14.62 -7.78
C GLU A 196 11.51 -14.63 -9.11
N VAL A 197 10.96 -13.97 -10.14
CA VAL A 197 11.61 -13.89 -11.46
C VAL A 197 12.88 -13.02 -11.41
N ARG A 198 12.93 -12.02 -10.53
CA ARG A 198 14.12 -11.17 -10.34
C ARG A 198 15.20 -11.87 -9.51
N GLU A 199 14.82 -12.71 -8.55
CA GLU A 199 15.77 -13.50 -7.76
C GLU A 199 16.37 -14.67 -8.56
N LYS A 200 15.62 -15.22 -9.54
CA LYS A 200 16.11 -16.29 -10.44
C LYS A 200 17.07 -15.81 -11.56
N HIS A 201 17.64 -14.62 -11.44
CA HIS A 201 18.56 -14.05 -12.43
C HIS A 201 19.87 -13.52 -11.83
N ILE A 202 20.54 -14.33 -11.01
CA ILE A 202 22.01 -14.34 -10.88
C ILE A 202 22.42 -15.79 -10.59
N ASP A 203 22.71 -16.56 -11.63
CA ASP A 203 23.64 -17.69 -11.64
C ASP A 203 23.62 -18.27 -13.05
N GLY A 204 24.50 -17.75 -13.91
CA GLY A 204 24.65 -18.27 -15.27
C GLY A 204 24.99 -17.22 -16.30
N PHE A 205 26.13 -16.56 -16.15
CA PHE A 205 26.94 -16.22 -17.31
C PHE A 205 28.39 -16.61 -17.02
N VAL A 206 28.91 -17.37 -17.99
CA VAL A 206 30.24 -17.99 -18.12
C VAL A 206 31.36 -16.97 -17.99
#